data_AF-A0A6I2ICG5-F1
#
_entry.id   AF-A0A6I2ICG5-F1
#
_cell.length_a   1.000
_cell.length_b   1.000
_cell.length_c   1.000
_cell.angle_alpha   90.00
_cell.angle_beta   90.00
_cell.angle_gamma   90.00
#
_symmetry.space_group_name_H-M   'P 1'
#
loop_
_entity.id
_entity.type
_entity.pdbx_description
1 polymer ?
#
loop_
_entity_poly.entity_id
_entity_poly.type
_entity_poly.pdbx_seq_one_letter_code
_entity_poly.pdbx_strand_id
1 'polypeptide(L)'
;MQFSPALQPATLIQRYKRFLADVITPEGEQLTLHCPNTGAMTGCATPGDTVWYSTSANPKRKYAHTWEVTETQNGAFICVNTMRANPLVKEAIAAGRIAELAGYSSLKGEVKYGEEGSRIDFMLQADERPECYIEVKSVTLADRDNGYFPDAVTLRGQKHLRELMSVAAAGKRAVILFAVLHSAIERFSPARHIDPKYAQLLNEAQKQGVEVLAYKAELSADNMTLSSSLPVML
;
A
#
# COMPACT_ATOMS: atom_id res chain seq x y z
N MET A 1 4.60 9.41 9.06
CA MET A 1 3.56 9.03 10.03
C MET A 1 4.21 8.49 11.29
N GLN A 2 3.96 9.09 12.45
CA GLN A 2 4.35 8.54 13.75
C GLN A 2 3.18 7.78 14.36
N PHE A 3 3.43 6.60 14.94
CA PHE A 3 2.44 5.91 15.73
C PHE A 3 2.36 6.56 17.12
N SER A 4 1.18 7.06 17.47
CA SER A 4 0.92 7.67 18.78
C SER A 4 -0.41 7.15 19.34
N PRO A 5 -0.38 6.35 20.42
CA PRO A 5 0.82 5.84 21.12
C PRO A 5 1.65 4.89 20.23
N ALA A 6 2.88 4.60 20.67
CA ALA A 6 3.76 3.63 20.01
C ALA A 6 3.10 2.24 19.91
N LEU A 7 3.47 1.47 18.90
CA LEU A 7 2.92 0.13 18.70
C LEU A 7 3.42 -0.85 19.78
N GLN A 8 2.57 -1.82 20.10
CA GLN A 8 2.89 -2.88 21.06
C GLN A 8 3.26 -4.16 20.30
N PRO A 9 4.31 -4.89 20.71
CA PRO A 9 4.69 -6.15 20.08
C PRO A 9 3.85 -7.34 20.61
N ALA A 10 3.70 -8.37 19.80
CA ALA A 10 3.24 -9.71 20.18
C ALA A 10 3.80 -10.76 19.21
N THR A 11 3.76 -12.03 19.57
CA THR A 11 4.16 -13.14 18.69
C THR A 11 2.94 -13.72 17.98
N LEU A 12 2.96 -13.82 16.65
CA LEU A 12 1.86 -14.37 15.88
C LEU A 12 1.68 -15.87 16.12
N ILE A 13 0.48 -16.30 16.50
CA ILE A 13 0.10 -17.72 16.48
C ILE A 13 -0.42 -18.07 15.09
N GLN A 14 -1.47 -17.38 14.64
CA GLN A 14 -2.10 -17.63 13.33
C GLN A 14 -2.99 -16.46 12.90
N ARG A 15 -3.06 -16.24 11.58
CA ARG A 15 -4.11 -15.45 10.94
C ARG A 15 -5.21 -16.37 10.44
N TYR A 16 -6.47 -16.03 10.70
CA TYR A 16 -7.62 -16.84 10.29
C TYR A 16 -8.83 -15.96 9.95
N LYS A 17 -9.78 -16.54 9.21
CA LYS A 17 -10.97 -15.85 8.69
C LYS A 17 -10.65 -14.54 7.95
N ARG A 18 -9.42 -14.36 7.47
CA ARG A 18 -8.85 -13.16 6.82
C ARG A 18 -8.69 -11.94 7.74
N PHE A 19 -9.65 -11.66 8.63
CA PHE A 19 -9.73 -10.43 9.42
C PHE A 19 -9.37 -10.59 10.91
N LEU A 20 -8.94 -11.79 11.35
CA LEU A 20 -8.51 -12.07 12.72
C LEU A 20 -7.09 -12.64 12.74
N ALA A 21 -6.36 -12.32 13.80
CA ALA A 21 -5.09 -12.96 14.12
C ALA A 21 -5.01 -13.19 15.63
N ASP A 22 -4.66 -14.40 16.04
CA ASP A 22 -4.38 -14.69 17.45
C ASP A 22 -2.87 -14.57 17.69
N VAL A 23 -2.51 -13.97 18.81
CA VAL A 23 -1.13 -13.63 19.17
C VAL A 23 -0.88 -13.90 20.66
N ILE A 24 0.39 -13.97 21.05
CA ILE A 24 0.84 -14.03 22.45
C ILE A 24 1.59 -12.74 22.78
N THR A 25 1.17 -12.00 23.80
CA THR A 25 1.86 -10.77 24.25
C THR A 25 3.19 -11.11 24.95
N PRO A 26 4.07 -10.13 25.19
CA PRO A 26 5.31 -10.34 25.97
C PRO A 26 5.06 -10.90 27.38
N GLU A 27 3.88 -10.64 27.96
CA GLU A 27 3.47 -11.14 29.27
C GLU A 27 2.93 -12.59 29.23
N GLY A 28 2.80 -13.18 28.04
CA GLY A 28 2.30 -14.53 27.84
C GLY A 28 0.78 -14.64 27.67
N GLU A 29 0.07 -13.51 27.51
CA GLU A 29 -1.38 -13.51 27.34
C GLU A 29 -1.79 -13.74 25.89
N GLN A 30 -2.83 -14.55 25.67
CA GLN A 30 -3.40 -14.72 24.34
C GLN A 30 -4.36 -13.57 24.01
N LEU A 31 -4.15 -12.94 22.86
CA LEU A 31 -4.94 -11.81 22.38
C LEU A 31 -5.39 -12.04 20.93
N THR A 32 -6.60 -11.56 20.58
CA THR A 32 -7.06 -11.52 19.19
C THR A 32 -6.99 -10.11 18.62
N LEU A 33 -6.23 -9.93 17.56
CA LEU A 33 -6.11 -8.70 16.79
C LEU A 33 -7.10 -8.69 15.61
N HIS A 34 -7.57 -7.50 15.26
CA HIS A 34 -8.14 -7.27 13.94
C HIS A 34 -7.00 -7.23 12.89
N CYS A 35 -7.15 -8.01 11.83
CA CYS A 35 -6.29 -7.95 10.65
C CYS A 35 -6.97 -7.08 9.56
N PRO A 36 -6.47 -5.86 9.30
CA PRO A 36 -7.09 -4.92 8.35
C PRO A 36 -6.69 -5.17 6.88
N ASN A 37 -6.24 -6.38 6.57
CA ASN A 37 -5.83 -6.78 5.22
C ASN A 37 -6.68 -7.98 4.78
N THR A 38 -7.36 -7.83 3.64
CA THR A 38 -8.24 -8.88 3.09
C THR A 38 -7.57 -9.75 2.03
N GLY A 39 -6.35 -9.39 1.62
CA GLY A 39 -5.53 -10.11 0.64
C GLY A 39 -4.91 -11.39 1.18
N ALA A 40 -4.07 -12.02 0.36
CA ALA A 40 -3.44 -13.28 0.69
C ALA A 40 -2.44 -13.13 1.85
N MET A 41 -1.76 -11.98 1.93
CA MET A 41 -0.69 -11.72 2.90
C MET A 41 0.44 -12.76 2.80
N THR A 42 0.75 -13.20 1.58
CA THR A 42 1.85 -14.13 1.31
C THR A 42 3.15 -13.58 1.90
N GLY A 43 3.81 -14.38 2.75
CA GLY A 43 5.05 -13.99 3.43
C GLY A 43 4.90 -12.96 4.56
N CYS A 44 3.69 -12.50 4.88
CA CYS A 44 3.46 -11.44 5.87
C CYS A 44 2.83 -11.92 7.19
N ALA A 45 2.51 -13.20 7.32
CA ALA A 45 1.72 -13.76 8.41
C ALA A 45 2.21 -15.16 8.84
N THR A 46 3.54 -15.35 8.92
CA THR A 46 4.11 -16.64 9.32
C THR A 46 3.98 -16.81 10.83
N PRO A 47 3.43 -17.93 11.33
CA PRO A 47 3.46 -18.24 12.76
C PRO A 47 4.86 -18.08 13.34
N GLY A 48 4.97 -17.40 14.48
CA GLY A 48 6.23 -17.05 15.13
C GLY A 48 6.81 -15.68 14.73
N ASP A 49 6.30 -15.02 13.69
CA ASP A 49 6.70 -13.64 13.39
C ASP A 49 6.27 -12.69 14.52
N THR A 50 7.06 -11.63 14.74
CA THR A 50 6.67 -10.53 15.62
C THR A 50 5.65 -9.67 14.89
N VAL A 51 4.56 -9.33 15.57
CA VAL A 51 3.55 -8.41 15.06
C VAL A 51 3.46 -7.20 15.97
N TRP A 52 3.28 -6.05 15.35
CA TRP A 52 3.15 -4.76 16.02
C TRP A 52 1.72 -4.27 15.83
N TYR A 53 1.03 -3.98 16.92
CA TYR A 53 -0.38 -3.62 16.92
C TYR A 53 -0.65 -2.27 17.58
N SER A 54 -1.68 -1.59 17.08
CA SER A 54 -2.22 -0.36 17.66
C SER A 54 -3.44 -0.68 18.52
N THR A 55 -3.76 0.21 19.47
CA THR A 55 -4.94 0.09 20.35
C THR A 55 -5.89 1.26 20.13
N SER A 56 -7.14 0.98 19.77
CA SER A 56 -8.19 2.00 19.62
C SER A 56 -8.89 2.25 20.95
N ALA A 57 -8.98 3.51 21.36
CA ALA A 57 -9.76 3.93 22.54
C ALA A 57 -11.29 3.86 22.37
N ASN A 58 -11.81 3.58 21.17
CA ASN A 58 -13.26 3.48 20.95
C ASN A 58 -13.84 2.21 21.62
N PRO A 59 -14.66 2.36 22.69
CA PRO A 59 -15.16 1.23 23.47
C PRO A 59 -16.20 0.38 22.71
N LYS A 60 -16.71 0.85 21.56
CA LYS A 60 -17.69 0.12 20.74
C LYS A 60 -17.04 -0.93 19.84
N ARG A 61 -15.71 -0.98 19.75
CA ARG A 61 -15.03 -1.96 18.90
C ARG A 61 -15.04 -3.34 19.55
N LYS A 62 -15.46 -4.36 18.79
CA LYS A 62 -15.36 -5.77 19.19
C LYS A 62 -13.90 -6.19 19.41
N TYR A 63 -13.00 -5.71 18.56
CA TYR A 63 -11.56 -5.92 18.66
C TYR A 63 -10.88 -4.54 18.72
N ALA A 64 -10.38 -4.18 19.90
CA ALA A 64 -9.75 -2.89 20.14
C ALA A 64 -8.37 -2.78 19.49
N HIS A 65 -7.70 -3.92 19.29
CA HIS A 65 -6.33 -3.98 18.79
C HIS A 65 -6.30 -4.29 17.29
N THR A 66 -5.47 -3.56 16.54
CA THR A 66 -5.34 -3.71 15.09
C THR A 66 -3.89 -4.04 14.74
N TRP A 67 -3.68 -5.09 13.97
CA TRP A 67 -2.36 -5.46 13.46
C TRP A 67 -1.91 -4.45 12.40
N GLU A 68 -0.80 -3.77 12.65
CA GLU A 68 -0.26 -2.71 11.77
C GLU A 68 0.91 -3.21 10.94
N VAL A 69 1.88 -3.85 11.60
CA VAL A 69 3.18 -4.21 11.01
C VAL A 69 3.55 -5.65 11.41
N THR A 70 4.18 -6.37 10.50
CA THR A 70 4.87 -7.63 10.77
C THR A 70 6.37 -7.36 10.73
N GLU A 71 7.09 -7.86 11.71
CA GLU A 71 8.54 -8.03 11.66
C GLU A 71 8.81 -9.53 11.52
N THR A 72 9.28 -9.91 10.35
CA THR A 72 9.55 -11.31 10.02
C THR A 72 10.75 -11.82 10.82
N GLN A 73 10.87 -13.14 10.95
CA GLN A 73 12.01 -13.78 11.62
C GLN A 73 13.40 -13.43 11.02
N ASN A 74 13.46 -12.89 9.80
CA ASN A 74 14.70 -12.42 9.19
C ASN A 74 14.95 -10.91 9.38
N GLY A 75 14.10 -10.22 10.16
CA GLY A 75 14.22 -8.81 10.49
C GLY A 75 13.55 -7.84 9.51
N ALA A 76 12.92 -8.32 8.43
CA ALA A 76 12.19 -7.44 7.53
C ALA A 76 10.87 -6.96 8.16
N PHE A 77 10.67 -5.64 8.18
CA PHE A 77 9.41 -4.97 8.51
C PHE A 77 8.46 -4.90 7.31
N ILE A 78 7.18 -5.15 7.54
CA ILE A 78 6.11 -5.16 6.54
C ILE A 78 4.89 -4.44 7.12
N CYS A 79 4.46 -3.32 6.52
CA CYS A 79 3.19 -2.71 6.91
C CYS A 79 2.03 -3.50 6.28
N VAL A 80 1.43 -4.38 7.07
CA VAL A 80 0.33 -5.23 6.63
C VAL A 80 -1.00 -4.49 6.57
N ASN A 81 -1.15 -3.41 7.33
CA ASN A 81 -2.33 -2.57 7.28
C ASN A 81 -2.33 -1.70 6.01
N THR A 82 -2.93 -2.22 4.94
CA THR A 82 -2.99 -1.56 3.64
C THR A 82 -3.72 -0.21 3.68
N MET A 83 -4.54 0.06 4.70
CA MET A 83 -5.18 1.36 4.88
C MET A 83 -4.17 2.49 5.17
N ARG A 84 -2.91 2.15 5.47
CA ARG A 84 -1.82 3.12 5.71
C ARG A 84 -1.23 3.69 4.42
N ALA A 85 -1.43 3.05 3.27
CA ALA A 85 -0.83 3.49 2.00
C ALA A 85 -1.26 4.91 1.60
N ASN A 86 -2.57 5.21 1.57
CA ASN A 86 -3.07 6.52 1.17
C ASN A 86 -2.56 7.64 2.11
N PRO A 87 -2.67 7.53 3.45
CA PRO A 87 -2.06 8.49 4.38
C PRO A 87 -0.56 8.71 4.13
N LEU A 88 0.22 7.65 3.93
CA LEU A 88 1.67 7.76 3.68
C LEU A 88 1.98 8.50 2.38
N VAL A 89 1.27 8.18 1.30
CA VAL A 89 1.42 8.87 0.01
C VAL A 89 1.03 10.34 0.14
N LYS A 90 -0.08 10.64 0.82
CA LYS A 90 -0.52 12.03 1.05
C LYS A 90 0.53 12.83 1.83
N GLU A 91 1.07 12.27 2.91
CA GLU A 91 2.14 12.91 3.68
C GLU A 91 3.41 13.13 2.84
N ALA A 92 3.78 12.16 2.00
CA ALA A 92 4.96 12.26 1.14
C ALA A 92 4.80 13.31 0.03
N ILE A 93 3.62 13.42 -0.59
CA ILE A 93 3.31 14.48 -1.55
C ILE A 93 3.38 15.85 -0.87
N ALA A 94 2.70 16.01 0.28
CA ALA A 94 2.67 17.28 1.01
C ALA A 94 4.07 17.72 1.50
N ALA A 95 4.92 16.75 1.84
CA ALA A 95 6.31 17.01 2.25
C ALA A 95 7.29 17.13 1.07
N GLY A 96 6.84 17.04 -0.18
CA GLY A 96 7.69 17.13 -1.36
C GLY A 96 8.68 15.97 -1.55
N ARG A 97 8.42 14.82 -0.92
CA ARG A 97 9.30 13.63 -0.99
C ARG A 97 9.16 12.83 -2.29
N ILE A 98 8.04 13.01 -2.99
CA ILE A 98 7.82 12.43 -4.31
C ILE A 98 8.01 13.54 -5.33
N ALA A 99 9.24 13.68 -5.84
CA ALA A 99 9.63 14.80 -6.69
C ALA A 99 8.77 14.93 -7.95
N GLU A 100 8.35 13.80 -8.53
CA GLU A 100 7.49 13.72 -9.71
C GLU A 100 6.11 14.36 -9.48
N LEU A 101 5.66 14.42 -8.22
CA LEU A 101 4.35 14.96 -7.82
C LEU A 101 4.45 16.34 -7.16
N ALA A 102 5.62 16.97 -7.16
CA ALA A 102 5.80 18.34 -6.68
C ALA A 102 5.16 19.37 -7.62
N GLY A 103 4.95 20.60 -7.15
CA GLY A 103 4.48 21.74 -7.97
C GLY A 103 2.97 21.77 -8.22
N TYR A 104 2.17 21.19 -7.34
CA TYR A 104 0.71 21.32 -7.33
C TYR A 104 0.25 22.14 -6.13
N SER A 105 -0.77 22.99 -6.31
CA SER A 105 -1.29 23.88 -5.25
C SER A 105 -2.39 23.24 -4.41
N SER A 106 -3.02 22.17 -4.89
CA SER A 106 -4.07 21.47 -4.16
C SER A 106 -4.03 19.95 -4.34
N LEU A 107 -4.51 19.23 -3.31
CA LEU A 107 -4.66 17.78 -3.26
C LEU A 107 -6.07 17.45 -2.76
N LYS A 108 -6.86 16.74 -3.57
CA LYS A 108 -8.18 16.20 -3.22
C LYS A 108 -8.10 14.68 -3.16
N GLY A 109 -8.78 14.07 -2.20
CA GLY A 109 -8.89 12.61 -2.09
C GLY A 109 -10.27 12.09 -2.51
N GLU A 110 -10.35 10.81 -2.88
CA GLU A 110 -11.61 10.09 -3.15
C GLU A 110 -12.50 10.74 -4.22
N VAL A 111 -11.88 11.28 -5.28
CA VAL A 111 -12.59 11.99 -6.35
C VAL A 111 -13.18 10.99 -7.34
N LYS A 112 -14.46 11.11 -7.68
CA LYS A 112 -15.08 10.25 -8.71
C LYS A 112 -14.47 10.56 -10.09
N TYR A 113 -14.14 9.52 -10.85
CA TYR A 113 -13.57 9.64 -12.19
C TYR A 113 -13.91 8.42 -13.06
N GLY A 114 -13.58 8.51 -14.35
CA GLY A 114 -13.79 7.43 -15.30
C GLY A 114 -15.26 7.23 -15.68
N GLU A 115 -15.47 6.43 -16.72
CA GLU A 115 -16.81 6.11 -17.24
C GLU A 115 -17.47 4.99 -16.44
N GLU A 116 -16.67 4.15 -15.76
CA GLU A 116 -17.15 3.02 -14.98
C GLU A 116 -17.38 3.36 -13.48
N GLY A 117 -17.34 4.66 -13.12
CA GLY A 117 -17.74 5.17 -11.80
C GLY A 117 -16.76 4.89 -10.65
N SER A 118 -15.47 4.75 -10.94
CA SER A 118 -14.45 4.59 -9.89
C SER A 118 -14.16 5.88 -9.13
N ARG A 119 -13.40 5.74 -8.04
CA ARG A 119 -12.83 6.85 -7.28
C ARG A 119 -11.32 6.77 -7.35
N ILE A 120 -10.68 7.88 -7.67
CA ILE A 120 -9.23 8.02 -7.66
C ILE A 120 -8.81 8.33 -6.22
N ASP A 121 -7.69 7.76 -5.79
CA ASP A 121 -7.19 7.99 -4.44
C ASP A 121 -6.84 9.46 -4.23
N PHE A 122 -6.13 10.07 -5.20
CA PHE A 122 -5.81 11.49 -5.19
C PHE A 122 -5.96 12.18 -6.54
N MET A 123 -6.33 13.45 -6.49
CA MET A 123 -6.29 14.37 -7.63
C MET A 123 -5.52 15.64 -7.23
N LEU A 124 -4.43 15.93 -7.94
CA LEU A 124 -3.65 17.17 -7.77
C LEU A 124 -4.03 18.20 -8.83
N GLN A 125 -4.08 19.48 -8.44
CA GLN A 125 -4.41 20.59 -9.36
C GLN A 125 -3.46 21.78 -9.16
N ALA A 126 -3.19 22.51 -10.24
CA ALA A 126 -2.47 23.79 -10.28
C ALA A 126 -2.93 24.58 -11.52
N ASP A 127 -2.83 25.91 -11.50
CA ASP A 127 -3.39 26.76 -12.56
C ASP A 127 -2.75 26.53 -13.94
N GLU A 128 -1.44 26.27 -13.99
CA GLU A 128 -0.68 26.10 -15.23
C GLU A 128 -0.29 24.62 -15.50
N ARG A 129 -1.02 23.67 -14.91
CA ARG A 129 -0.71 22.24 -15.07
C ARG A 129 -1.97 21.40 -15.29
N PRO A 130 -1.90 20.35 -16.11
CA PRO A 130 -2.98 19.36 -16.19
C PRO A 130 -3.26 18.76 -14.82
N GLU A 131 -4.54 18.50 -14.54
CA GLU A 131 -4.94 17.73 -13.37
C GLU A 131 -4.23 16.38 -13.35
N CYS A 132 -3.73 15.98 -12.19
CA CYS A 132 -3.00 14.73 -12.00
C CYS A 132 -3.80 13.75 -11.15
N TYR A 133 -4.18 12.63 -11.75
CA TYR A 133 -4.94 11.56 -11.12
C TYR A 133 -3.96 10.49 -10.65
N ILE A 134 -4.01 10.14 -9.36
CA ILE A 134 -3.07 9.21 -8.74
C ILE A 134 -3.85 8.07 -8.11
N GLU A 135 -3.63 6.86 -8.63
CA GLU A 135 -4.09 5.61 -8.02
C GLU A 135 -2.95 5.02 -7.19
N VAL A 136 -3.24 4.67 -5.93
CA VAL A 136 -2.28 4.09 -5.00
C VAL A 136 -2.50 2.58 -4.88
N LYS A 137 -1.41 1.82 -4.94
CA LYS A 137 -1.40 0.38 -4.69
C LYS A 137 -0.42 0.06 -3.56
N SER A 138 -0.83 -0.81 -2.64
CA SER A 138 0.06 -1.33 -1.60
C SER A 138 0.82 -2.55 -2.12
N VAL A 139 2.13 -2.58 -1.92
CA VAL A 139 3.00 -3.71 -2.28
C VAL A 139 3.58 -4.30 -1.01
N THR A 140 3.18 -5.52 -0.69
CA THR A 140 3.73 -6.30 0.44
C THR A 140 4.30 -7.65 0.01
N LEU A 141 3.93 -8.16 -1.17
CA LEU A 141 4.46 -9.40 -1.71
C LEU A 141 5.92 -9.19 -2.14
N ALA A 142 6.82 -9.95 -1.54
CA ALA A 142 8.23 -9.98 -1.87
C ALA A 142 8.66 -11.41 -2.26
N ASP A 143 9.53 -11.52 -3.26
CA ASP A 143 10.42 -12.66 -3.44
C ASP A 143 11.85 -12.12 -3.45
N ARG A 144 12.59 -12.43 -2.39
CA ARG A 144 13.88 -11.81 -2.08
C ARG A 144 13.75 -10.28 -2.06
N ASP A 145 14.47 -9.59 -2.94
CA ASP A 145 14.51 -8.14 -3.08
C ASP A 145 13.56 -7.62 -4.18
N ASN A 146 12.79 -8.50 -4.83
CA ASN A 146 11.80 -8.10 -5.83
C ASN A 146 10.40 -8.01 -5.21
N GLY A 147 9.78 -6.84 -5.36
CA GLY A 147 8.40 -6.56 -4.97
C GLY A 147 7.41 -6.83 -6.09
N TYR A 148 6.25 -7.36 -5.73
CA TYR A 148 5.23 -7.75 -6.70
C TYR A 148 3.83 -7.21 -6.37
N PHE A 149 3.10 -6.84 -7.42
CA PHE A 149 1.65 -6.62 -7.33
C PHE A 149 0.94 -7.18 -8.57
N PRO A 150 -0.21 -7.85 -8.41
CA PRO A 150 -0.90 -8.14 -7.15
C PRO A 150 -0.43 -9.44 -6.49
N ASP A 151 -0.88 -9.70 -5.26
CA ASP A 151 -0.68 -10.98 -4.55
C ASP A 151 -1.79 -12.02 -4.83
N ALA A 152 -2.82 -11.64 -5.58
CA ALA A 152 -3.88 -12.49 -6.13
C ALA A 152 -4.49 -11.81 -7.38
N VAL A 153 -5.18 -12.57 -8.23
CA VAL A 153 -5.88 -12.01 -9.42
C VAL A 153 -6.83 -10.87 -9.01
N THR A 154 -6.73 -9.71 -9.68
CA THR A 154 -7.45 -8.48 -9.30
C THR A 154 -8.22 -7.85 -10.46
N LEU A 155 -9.46 -8.28 -10.67
CA LEU A 155 -10.35 -7.68 -11.68
C LEU A 155 -10.58 -6.18 -11.43
N ARG A 156 -10.63 -5.78 -10.15
CA ARG A 156 -10.75 -4.36 -9.77
C ARG A 156 -9.49 -3.57 -10.13
N GLY A 157 -8.30 -4.09 -9.86
CA GLY A 157 -7.06 -3.43 -10.26
C GLY A 157 -6.92 -3.31 -11.78
N GLN A 158 -7.34 -4.34 -12.53
CA GLN A 158 -7.38 -4.31 -13.99
C GLN A 158 -8.34 -3.23 -14.52
N LYS A 159 -9.51 -3.06 -13.88
CA LYS A 159 -10.45 -1.98 -14.20
C LYS A 159 -9.81 -0.61 -14.00
N HIS A 160 -9.21 -0.36 -12.84
CA HIS A 160 -8.61 0.94 -12.55
C HIS A 160 -7.48 1.28 -13.53
N LEU A 161 -6.70 0.30 -14.00
CA LEU A 161 -5.70 0.54 -15.06
C LEU A 161 -6.33 1.04 -16.36
N ARG A 162 -7.47 0.49 -16.78
CA ARG A 162 -8.18 0.98 -17.98
C ARG A 162 -8.71 2.40 -17.78
N GLU A 163 -9.23 2.71 -16.59
CA GLU A 163 -9.69 4.08 -16.31
C GLU A 163 -8.53 5.08 -16.28
N LEU A 164 -7.35 4.72 -15.77
CA LEU A 164 -6.16 5.57 -15.87
C LEU A 164 -5.70 5.78 -17.32
N MET A 165 -5.80 4.76 -18.18
CA MET A 165 -5.55 4.92 -19.62
C MET A 165 -6.53 5.93 -20.24
N SER A 166 -7.81 5.88 -19.89
CA SER A 166 -8.80 6.87 -20.34
C SER A 166 -8.48 8.29 -19.85
N VAL A 167 -7.97 8.44 -18.62
CA VAL A 167 -7.52 9.74 -18.08
C VAL A 167 -6.35 10.29 -18.91
N ALA A 168 -5.35 9.45 -19.20
CA ALA A 168 -4.21 9.84 -20.03
C ALA A 168 -4.63 10.20 -21.47
N ALA A 169 -5.52 9.41 -22.08
CA ALA A 169 -6.07 9.66 -23.41
C ALA A 169 -6.86 10.98 -23.50
N ALA A 170 -7.46 11.42 -22.39
CA ALA A 170 -8.14 12.71 -22.28
C ALA A 170 -7.18 13.90 -22.08
N GLY A 171 -5.86 13.70 -22.17
CA GLY A 171 -4.85 14.75 -22.03
C GLY A 171 -4.56 15.17 -20.59
N LYS A 172 -5.07 14.42 -19.60
CA LYS A 172 -4.78 14.65 -18.18
C LYS A 172 -3.58 13.79 -17.75
N ARG A 173 -2.93 14.15 -16.65
CA ARG A 173 -1.83 13.35 -16.12
C ARG A 173 -2.40 12.19 -15.30
N ALA A 174 -1.97 10.97 -15.59
CA ALA A 174 -2.38 9.76 -14.88
C ALA A 174 -1.16 9.05 -14.29
N VAL A 175 -1.23 8.72 -13.00
CA VAL A 175 -0.15 8.11 -12.24
C VAL A 175 -0.71 6.89 -11.51
N ILE A 176 -0.01 5.77 -11.60
CA ILE A 176 -0.16 4.67 -10.66
C ILE A 176 1.08 4.62 -9.76
N LEU A 177 0.86 4.72 -8.45
CA LEU A 177 1.91 4.76 -7.44
C LEU A 177 1.83 3.51 -6.56
N PHE A 178 2.85 2.67 -6.67
CA PHE A 178 3.06 1.51 -5.82
C PHE A 178 3.78 1.93 -4.53
N ALA A 179 3.02 2.03 -3.44
CA ALA A 179 3.57 2.21 -2.10
C ALA A 179 4.13 0.87 -1.62
N VAL A 180 5.45 0.76 -1.61
CA VAL A 180 6.19 -0.44 -1.23
C VAL A 180 6.34 -0.47 0.29
N LEU A 181 5.55 -1.35 0.89
CA LEU A 181 5.32 -1.48 2.33
C LEU A 181 6.02 -2.71 2.91
N HIS A 182 7.13 -3.12 2.31
CA HIS A 182 7.97 -4.23 2.77
C HIS A 182 9.44 -3.82 2.63
N SER A 183 10.16 -3.79 3.75
CA SER A 183 11.52 -3.25 3.86
C SER A 183 12.57 -4.01 3.04
N ALA A 184 12.39 -5.31 2.78
CA ALA A 184 13.32 -6.08 1.95
C ALA A 184 13.23 -5.80 0.44
N ILE A 185 12.19 -5.09 -0.05
CA ILE A 185 12.02 -4.86 -1.49
C ILE A 185 12.95 -3.73 -1.94
N GLU A 186 13.69 -3.95 -3.03
CA GLU A 186 14.61 -2.98 -3.65
C GLU A 186 14.25 -2.64 -5.11
N ARG A 187 13.30 -3.37 -5.71
CA ARG A 187 12.75 -3.09 -7.04
C ARG A 187 11.34 -3.65 -7.17
N PHE A 188 10.56 -3.11 -8.11
CA PHE A 188 9.17 -3.49 -8.30
C PHE A 188 8.91 -4.10 -9.69
N SER A 189 8.04 -5.11 -9.76
CA SER A 189 7.52 -5.66 -11.00
C SER A 189 6.05 -6.06 -10.87
N PRO A 190 5.23 -6.01 -11.94
CA PRO A 190 3.92 -6.62 -11.90
C PRO A 190 4.05 -8.15 -11.77
N ALA A 191 3.18 -8.75 -10.98
CA ALA A 191 3.17 -10.19 -10.71
C ALA A 191 2.60 -10.97 -11.90
N ARG A 192 3.34 -11.06 -13.02
CA ARG A 192 2.90 -11.78 -14.23
C ARG A 192 2.55 -13.25 -13.96
N HIS A 193 3.21 -13.86 -12.97
CA HIS A 193 2.99 -15.24 -12.54
C HIS A 193 1.71 -15.41 -11.70
N ILE A 194 1.09 -14.32 -11.22
CA ILE A 194 -0.16 -14.32 -10.44
C ILE A 194 -1.33 -13.76 -11.26
N ASP A 195 -1.17 -12.56 -11.81
CA ASP A 195 -2.16 -11.91 -12.67
C ASP A 195 -1.49 -11.44 -13.98
N PRO A 196 -1.38 -12.33 -14.99
CA PRO A 196 -0.77 -11.99 -16.27
C PRO A 196 -1.54 -10.90 -17.01
N LYS A 197 -2.86 -10.79 -16.79
CA LYS A 197 -3.68 -9.75 -17.43
C LYS A 197 -3.41 -8.38 -16.82
N TYR A 198 -3.27 -8.28 -15.50
CA TYR A 198 -2.85 -7.04 -14.84
C TYR A 198 -1.46 -6.61 -15.32
N ALA A 199 -0.50 -7.53 -15.40
CA ALA A 199 0.84 -7.23 -15.91
C ALA A 199 0.83 -6.73 -17.37
N GLN A 200 0.02 -7.34 -18.24
CA GLN A 200 -0.19 -6.86 -19.60
C GLN A 200 -0.80 -5.45 -19.62
N LEU A 201 -1.85 -5.21 -18.82
CA LEU A 201 -2.51 -3.91 -18.76
C LEU A 201 -1.60 -2.81 -18.18
N LEU A 202 -0.71 -3.13 -17.24
CA LEU A 202 0.23 -2.14 -16.70
C LEU A 202 1.26 -1.73 -17.76
N ASN A 203 1.77 -2.69 -18.55
CA ASN A 203 2.62 -2.43 -19.71
C ASN A 203 1.91 -1.58 -20.77
N GLU A 204 0.63 -1.86 -21.03
CA GLU A 204 -0.21 -1.09 -21.95
C GLU A 204 -0.46 0.33 -21.43
N ALA A 205 -0.76 0.49 -20.13
CA ALA A 205 -0.96 1.77 -19.47
C ALA A 205 0.26 2.68 -19.64
N GLN A 206 1.46 2.14 -19.39
CA GLN A 206 2.71 2.90 -19.56
C GLN A 206 2.88 3.39 -20.99
N LYS A 207 2.61 2.53 -21.99
CA LYS A 207 2.69 2.90 -23.42
C LYS A 207 1.66 3.96 -23.82
N GLN A 208 0.53 4.04 -23.11
CA GLN A 208 -0.52 5.05 -23.31
C GLN A 208 -0.31 6.32 -22.47
N GLY A 209 0.84 6.48 -21.80
CA GLY A 209 1.18 7.70 -21.08
C GLY A 209 0.79 7.72 -19.60
N VAL A 210 0.39 6.58 -19.02
CA VAL A 210 0.25 6.46 -17.56
C VAL A 210 1.64 6.33 -16.93
N GLU A 211 1.96 7.22 -15.99
CA GLU A 211 3.21 7.17 -15.25
C GLU A 211 3.15 6.07 -14.18
N VAL A 212 4.21 5.28 -14.08
CA VAL A 212 4.30 4.17 -13.11
C VAL A 212 5.42 4.48 -12.12
N LEU A 213 5.05 4.72 -10.87
CA LEU A 213 5.98 5.02 -9.79
C LEU A 213 5.97 3.90 -8.75
N ALA A 214 7.13 3.60 -8.17
CA ALA A 214 7.24 2.75 -6.99
C ALA A 214 8.07 3.48 -5.94
N TYR A 215 7.54 3.61 -4.73
CA TYR A 215 8.23 4.28 -3.62
C TYR A 215 8.24 3.38 -2.40
N LYS A 216 9.42 3.22 -1.81
CA LYS A 216 9.67 2.44 -0.60
C LYS A 216 9.43 3.26 0.64
N ALA A 217 8.75 2.63 1.60
CA ALA A 217 8.62 3.14 2.96
C ALA A 217 9.77 2.67 3.83
N GLU A 218 10.33 3.59 4.62
CA GLU A 218 11.04 3.28 5.85
C GLU A 218 10.00 2.89 6.91
N LEU A 219 10.20 1.74 7.55
CA LEU A 219 9.24 1.12 8.44
C LEU A 219 9.90 0.76 9.77
N SER A 220 9.21 1.04 10.86
CA SER A 220 9.58 0.65 12.21
C SER A 220 8.32 0.53 13.08
N ALA A 221 8.50 0.10 14.33
CA ALA A 221 7.42 0.09 15.33
C ALA A 221 6.91 1.50 15.68
N ASP A 222 7.74 2.54 15.51
CA ASP A 222 7.42 3.90 15.96
C ASP A 222 6.96 4.81 14.82
N ASN A 223 7.46 4.56 13.60
CA ASN A 223 7.22 5.44 12.47
C ASN A 223 7.23 4.71 11.13
N MET A 224 6.51 5.31 10.17
CA MET A 224 6.53 4.93 8.76
C MET A 224 6.64 6.18 7.90
N THR A 225 7.55 6.19 6.93
CA THR A 225 7.75 7.31 6.01
C THR A 225 8.01 6.80 4.60
N LEU A 226 7.24 7.26 3.63
CA LEU A 226 7.48 6.96 2.21
C LEU A 226 8.57 7.92 1.68
N SER A 227 9.73 7.39 1.29
CA SER A 227 10.93 8.21 1.07
C SER A 227 11.72 7.92 -0.20
N SER A 228 11.78 6.66 -0.66
CA SER A 228 12.78 6.26 -1.67
C SER A 228 12.13 5.75 -2.95
N SER A 229 12.43 6.36 -4.10
CA SER A 229 12.00 5.82 -5.40
C SER A 229 12.72 4.50 -5.71
N LEU A 230 11.99 3.51 -6.22
CA LEU A 230 12.52 2.20 -6.60
C LEU A 230 12.45 1.99 -8.13
N PRO A 231 13.41 1.24 -8.71
CA PRO A 231 13.32 0.80 -10.10
C PRO A 231 12.05 -0.01 -10.37
N VAL A 232 11.37 0.30 -11.48
CA VAL A 232 10.18 -0.40 -11.97
C VAL A 232 10.56 -1.22 -13.21
N MET A 233 10.26 -2.52 -13.19
CA MET A 233 10.49 -3.46 -14.29
C MET A 233 9.16 -4.06 -14.74
N LEU A 234 8.72 -3.79 -15.98
CA LEU A 234 7.40 -4.22 -16.52
C LEU A 234 7.46 -5.48 -17.40
#